data_AF-A0A4S4D694-F1
#
_entry.id   AF-A0A4S4D694-F1
#
_cell.length_a   1.000
_cell.length_b   1.000
_cell.length_c   1.000
_cell.angle_alpha   90.00
_cell.angle_beta   90.00
_cell.angle_gamma   90.00
#
_symmetry.space_group_name_H-M   'P 1'
#
loop_
_entity.id
_entity.type
_entity.pdbx_description
1 polymer ?
#
loop_
_entity_poly.entity_id
_entity_poly.type
_entity_poly.pdbx_seq_one_letter_code
_entity_poly.pdbx_strand_id
1 'polypeptide(L)'
;MILEGGAIHVDGEGTCLTTEECLLNKNRNPHLTKEQVEDELKAYVGVKKIIWLPHGLFGDDDINGHIDNLCCFVKPGAVLLSWTNDESDPQYERSVEAFSVLSHVTDAKGRKLEIIKLHVPGPLYMTDEEATGLIQNLRSIFLQQEGNNVI
;
A
#
# COMPACT_ATOMS: atom_id res chain seq x y z
N MET A 1 2.38 19.35 -7.01
CA MET A 1 2.05 17.92 -6.94
C MET A 1 1.09 17.68 -5.78
N ILE A 2 -0.01 16.96 -6.01
CA ILE A 2 -0.88 16.41 -4.96
C ILE A 2 -0.16 15.21 -4.35
N LEU A 3 -0.05 15.18 -3.02
CA LEU A 3 0.64 14.14 -2.28
C LEU A 3 0.07 14.04 -0.86
N GLU A 4 -0.31 12.84 -0.44
CA GLU A 4 -0.69 12.53 0.93
C GLU A 4 0.48 11.86 1.68
N GLY A 5 0.63 12.15 2.98
CA GLY A 5 1.71 11.58 3.79
C GLY A 5 1.70 10.05 3.85
N GLY A 6 0.51 9.42 3.85
CA GLY A 6 0.36 7.97 3.85
C GLY A 6 0.73 7.28 2.54
N ALA A 7 0.87 8.04 1.44
CA ALA A 7 1.25 7.50 0.14
C ALA A 7 2.76 7.21 0.02
N ILE A 8 3.58 7.71 0.96
CA ILE A 8 5.04 7.53 0.96
C ILE A 8 5.57 7.08 2.32
N HIS A 9 6.68 6.34 2.32
CA HIS A 9 7.41 6.03 3.55
C HIS A 9 8.92 6.12 3.30
N VAL A 10 9.68 6.71 4.22
CA VAL A 10 11.14 6.92 4.06
C VAL A 10 11.95 6.17 5.10
N ASP A 11 13.18 5.82 4.76
CA ASP A 11 14.16 5.20 5.69
C ASP A 11 15.03 6.24 6.42
N GLY A 12 14.95 7.51 6.05
CA GLY A 12 15.81 8.59 6.56
C GLY A 12 17.24 8.58 6.02
N GLU A 13 17.58 7.66 5.11
CA GLU A 13 18.91 7.53 4.50
C GLU A 13 18.92 7.64 2.97
N GLY A 14 17.78 8.03 2.41
CA GLY A 14 17.63 8.40 1.01
C GLY A 14 16.78 7.44 0.19
N THR A 15 16.07 6.52 0.82
CA THR A 15 15.14 5.61 0.13
C THR A 15 13.70 5.94 0.49
N CYS A 16 12.84 6.02 -0.52
CA CYS A 16 11.38 6.14 -0.37
C CYS A 16 10.70 4.88 -0.88
N LEU A 17 9.68 4.40 -0.18
CA LEU A 17 8.68 3.46 -0.65
C LEU A 17 7.43 4.24 -1.06
N THR A 18 6.74 3.75 -2.08
CA THR A 18 5.43 4.23 -2.51
C THR A 18 4.73 3.16 -3.35
N THR A 19 3.45 3.34 -3.65
CA THR A 19 2.73 2.53 -4.65
C THR A 19 2.54 3.28 -5.97
N GLU A 20 2.51 2.54 -7.08
CA GLU A 20 2.09 3.07 -8.38
C GLU A 20 0.57 3.33 -8.40
N GLU A 21 -0.20 2.42 -7.80
CA GLU A 21 -1.67 2.51 -7.67
C GLU A 21 -2.15 3.86 -7.11
N CYS A 22 -1.42 4.43 -6.14
CA CYS A 22 -1.74 5.73 -5.57
C CYS A 22 -1.17 6.90 -6.40
N LEU A 23 0.16 7.02 -6.48
CA LEU A 23 0.79 8.24 -7.00
C LEU A 23 0.63 8.43 -8.51
N LEU A 24 0.44 7.34 -9.27
CA LEU A 24 0.22 7.39 -10.71
C LEU A 24 -1.27 7.32 -11.07
N ASN A 25 -2.15 7.33 -10.07
CA ASN A 25 -3.58 7.41 -10.31
C ASN A 25 -3.92 8.73 -11.02
N LYS A 26 -4.81 8.65 -12.01
CA LYS A 26 -5.29 9.82 -12.76
C LYS A 26 -6.03 10.83 -11.88
N ASN A 27 -6.52 10.42 -10.71
CA ASN A 27 -7.15 11.32 -9.75
C ASN A 27 -6.15 12.11 -8.88
N ARG A 28 -4.85 11.79 -8.95
CA ARG A 28 -3.77 12.56 -8.30
C ARG A 28 -3.18 13.57 -9.27
N ASN A 29 -2.12 13.19 -9.98
CA ASN A 29 -1.34 14.10 -10.81
C ASN A 29 -1.37 13.68 -12.29
N PRO A 30 -2.52 13.74 -12.99
CA PRO A 30 -2.65 13.21 -14.36
C PRO A 30 -1.80 13.96 -15.40
N HIS A 31 -1.20 15.08 -15.03
CA HIS A 31 -0.34 15.91 -15.86
C HIS A 31 1.16 15.62 -15.65
N LEU A 32 1.52 14.75 -14.70
CA LEU A 32 2.90 14.37 -14.42
C LEU A 32 3.17 12.94 -14.89
N THR A 33 4.35 12.72 -15.47
CA THR A 33 4.87 11.35 -15.70
C THR A 33 5.42 10.78 -14.39
N LYS A 34 5.66 9.46 -14.38
CA LYS A 34 6.28 8.78 -13.24
C LYS A 34 7.64 9.38 -12.89
N GLU A 35 8.45 9.72 -13.90
CA GLU A 35 9.77 10.35 -13.73
C GLU A 35 9.65 11.74 -13.08
N GLN A 36 8.65 12.52 -13.49
CA GLN A 36 8.41 13.84 -12.90
C GLN A 36 7.94 13.74 -11.44
N VAL A 37 7.08 12.76 -11.11
CA VAL A 37 6.71 12.48 -9.71
C VAL A 37 7.95 12.06 -8.91
N GLU A 38 8.81 11.22 -9.48
CA GLU A 38 10.05 10.79 -8.84
C GLU A 38 11.03 11.96 -8.60
N ASP A 39 11.14 12.90 -9.55
CA ASP A 39 11.96 14.10 -9.41
C ASP A 39 11.45 15.02 -8.29
N GLU A 40 10.14 15.24 -8.21
CA GLU A 40 9.50 16.01 -7.13
C GLU A 40 9.75 15.36 -5.75
N LEU A 41 9.57 14.04 -5.65
CA LEU A 41 9.84 13.31 -4.41
C LEU A 41 11.33 13.39 -4.01
N LYS A 42 12.25 13.23 -4.95
CA LYS A 42 13.70 13.40 -4.67
C LYS A 42 14.02 14.81 -4.19
N ALA A 43 13.46 15.83 -4.85
CA ALA A 43 13.74 17.23 -4.55
C ALA A 43 13.22 17.67 -3.17
N TYR A 44 11.98 17.30 -2.82
CA TYR A 44 11.32 17.81 -1.61
C TYR A 44 11.38 16.87 -0.41
N VAL A 45 11.36 15.55 -0.64
CA VAL A 45 11.52 14.57 0.45
C VAL A 45 13.01 14.33 0.76
N GLY A 46 13.90 14.68 -0.15
CA GLY A 46 15.35 14.55 0.04
C GLY A 46 15.87 13.12 -0.15
N VAL A 47 15.14 12.29 -0.89
CA VAL A 47 15.52 10.91 -1.22
C VAL A 47 16.33 10.84 -2.51
N LYS A 48 17.05 9.73 -2.69
CA LYS A 48 17.86 9.44 -3.88
C LYS A 48 17.30 8.28 -4.70
N LYS A 49 16.56 7.38 -4.05
CA LYS A 49 15.96 6.21 -4.68
C LYS A 49 14.51 6.07 -4.24
N ILE A 50 13.66 5.74 -5.20
CA ILE A 50 12.27 5.39 -4.96
C ILE A 50 12.08 3.92 -5.33
N ILE A 51 11.44 3.18 -4.44
CA ILE A 51 11.02 1.80 -4.67
C ILE A 51 9.50 1.86 -4.85
N TRP A 52 9.07 1.55 -6.07
CA TRP A 52 7.68 1.55 -6.49
C TRP A 52 7.10 0.15 -6.35
N LEU A 53 6.15 -0.04 -5.43
CA LEU A 53 5.32 -1.25 -5.40
C LEU A 53 4.13 -1.05 -6.35
N PRO A 54 3.71 -2.06 -7.13
CA PRO A 54 2.67 -1.83 -8.13
C PRO A 54 1.32 -1.48 -7.48
N HIS A 55 1.00 -2.15 -6.37
CA HIS A 55 -0.29 -2.08 -5.68
C HIS A 55 -0.11 -1.84 -4.18
N GLY A 56 -1.14 -1.31 -3.52
CA GLY A 56 -1.31 -1.23 -2.07
C GLY A 56 -2.10 -2.41 -1.50
N LEU A 57 -2.66 -2.25 -0.29
CA LEU A 57 -3.51 -3.26 0.35
C LEU A 57 -4.84 -3.41 -0.42
N PHE A 58 -5.35 -4.63 -0.55
CA PHE A 58 -6.66 -4.88 -1.13
C PHE A 58 -7.78 -4.24 -0.26
N GLY A 59 -8.76 -3.62 -0.92
CA GLY A 59 -9.89 -2.95 -0.25
C GLY A 59 -9.61 -1.51 0.17
N ASP A 60 -8.41 -0.99 -0.10
CA ASP A 60 -7.99 0.38 0.25
C ASP A 60 -8.33 1.40 -0.87
N ASP A 61 -9.57 1.31 -1.38
CA ASP A 61 -10.03 1.99 -2.59
C ASP A 61 -10.12 3.52 -2.42
N ASP A 62 -10.47 3.98 -1.21
CA ASP A 62 -10.66 5.40 -0.89
C ASP A 62 -9.38 6.22 -1.04
N ILE A 63 -8.22 5.60 -0.79
CA ILE A 63 -6.90 6.22 -0.90
C ILE A 63 -6.06 5.63 -2.04
N ASN A 64 -6.62 4.68 -2.80
CA ASN A 64 -6.00 4.01 -3.94
C ASN A 64 -4.70 3.29 -3.57
N GLY A 65 -4.75 2.50 -2.50
CA GLY A 65 -3.64 1.64 -2.09
C GLY A 65 -2.44 2.44 -1.59
N HIS A 66 -2.60 3.17 -0.49
CA HIS A 66 -1.46 3.84 0.15
C HIS A 66 -0.40 2.82 0.60
N ILE A 67 0.84 3.30 0.71
CA ILE A 67 1.96 2.44 1.11
C ILE A 67 1.93 2.14 2.61
N ASP A 68 1.40 3.05 3.44
CA ASP A 68 1.36 2.89 4.90
C ASP A 68 0.51 1.69 5.39
N ASN A 69 -0.52 1.30 4.64
CA ASN A 69 -1.30 0.09 4.87
C ASN A 69 -0.65 -1.20 4.34
N LEU A 70 0.36 -1.09 3.47
CA LEU A 70 1.01 -2.25 2.84
C LEU A 70 2.42 -2.52 3.36
N CYS A 71 3.29 -1.51 3.42
CA CYS A 71 4.71 -1.70 3.64
C CYS A 71 5.35 -0.47 4.30
N CYS A 72 6.15 -0.68 5.34
CA CYS A 72 6.86 0.40 6.02
C CYS A 72 8.31 0.03 6.34
N PHE A 73 9.18 1.03 6.43
CA PHE A 73 10.53 0.81 6.92
C PHE A 73 10.53 0.61 8.44
N VAL A 74 11.20 -0.46 8.90
CA VAL A 74 11.50 -0.66 10.33
C VAL A 74 12.79 0.06 10.70
N LYS A 75 13.77 0.00 9.79
CA LYS A 75 15.09 0.61 9.85
C LYS A 75 15.64 0.67 8.41
N PRO A 76 16.71 1.43 8.14
CA PRO A 76 17.38 1.38 6.85
C PRO A 76 17.74 -0.07 6.44
N GLY A 77 17.30 -0.48 5.25
CA GLY A 77 17.50 -1.84 4.73
C GLY A 77 16.55 -2.92 5.26
N ALA A 78 15.51 -2.58 6.05
CA ALA A 78 14.51 -3.57 6.48
C ALA A 78 13.08 -3.00 6.48
N VAL A 79 12.13 -3.81 6.03
CA VAL A 79 10.72 -3.43 5.89
C VAL A 79 9.79 -4.45 6.54
N LEU A 80 8.64 -3.98 7.03
CA LEU A 80 7.47 -4.83 7.29
C LEU A 80 6.57 -4.80 6.06
N LEU A 81 6.05 -5.96 5.67
CA LEU A 81 5.12 -6.12 4.55
C LEU A 81 3.85 -6.83 5.03
N SER A 82 2.69 -6.21 4.83
CA SER A 82 1.38 -6.82 5.04
C SER A 82 1.27 -8.10 4.21
N TRP A 83 0.89 -9.21 4.87
CA TRP A 83 1.02 -10.54 4.29
C TRP A 83 -0.15 -11.45 4.66
N THR A 84 -0.52 -12.35 3.76
CA THR A 84 -1.40 -13.49 4.02
C THR A 84 -0.79 -14.76 3.41
N ASN A 85 -1.07 -15.92 4.00
CA ASN A 85 -0.72 -17.22 3.41
C ASN A 85 -1.91 -17.86 2.69
N ASP A 86 -3.10 -17.25 2.79
CA ASP A 86 -4.28 -17.73 2.09
C ASP A 86 -4.21 -17.32 0.63
N GLU A 87 -3.89 -18.27 -0.25
CA GLU A 87 -3.76 -18.02 -1.69
C GLU A 87 -5.10 -17.68 -2.37
N SER A 88 -6.22 -17.89 -1.68
CA SER A 88 -7.56 -17.51 -2.17
C SER A 88 -7.96 -16.09 -1.80
N ASP A 89 -7.24 -15.46 -0.86
CA ASP A 89 -7.45 -14.07 -0.48
C ASP A 89 -6.88 -13.13 -1.56
N PRO A 90 -7.62 -12.12 -2.03
CA PRO A 90 -7.13 -11.18 -3.05
C PRO A 90 -5.90 -10.37 -2.62
N GLN A 91 -5.61 -10.25 -1.32
CA GLN A 91 -4.38 -9.67 -0.81
C GLN A 91 -3.13 -10.53 -1.12
N TYR A 92 -3.28 -11.84 -1.34
CA TYR A 92 -2.15 -12.74 -1.57
C TYR A 92 -1.31 -12.33 -2.77
N GLU A 93 -1.95 -12.12 -3.92
CA GLU A 93 -1.26 -11.75 -5.16
C GLU A 93 -0.50 -10.42 -5.01
N ARG A 94 -1.14 -9.41 -4.41
CA ARG A 94 -0.53 -8.10 -4.12
C ARG A 94 0.68 -8.23 -3.19
N SER A 95 0.57 -9.07 -2.16
CA SER A 95 1.67 -9.32 -1.20
C SER A 95 2.85 -10.04 -1.87
N VAL A 96 2.57 -11.05 -2.69
CA VAL A 96 3.59 -11.81 -3.44
C VAL A 96 4.31 -10.91 -4.45
N GLU A 97 3.57 -10.06 -5.18
CA GLU A 97 4.13 -9.10 -6.12
C GLU A 97 5.05 -8.10 -5.41
N ALA A 98 4.57 -7.49 -4.32
CA ALA A 98 5.37 -6.59 -3.50
C ALA A 98 6.65 -7.27 -2.96
N PHE A 99 6.52 -8.49 -2.43
CA PHE A 99 7.66 -9.28 -1.94
C PHE A 99 8.68 -9.55 -3.05
N SER A 100 8.21 -9.88 -4.26
CA SER A 100 9.07 -10.09 -5.43
C SER A 100 9.86 -8.82 -5.76
N VAL A 101 9.20 -7.66 -5.86
CA VAL A 101 9.89 -6.38 -6.11
C VAL A 101 10.94 -6.11 -5.03
N LEU A 102 10.54 -6.17 -3.76
CA LEU A 102 11.42 -5.88 -2.62
C LEU A 102 12.65 -6.81 -2.56
N SER A 103 12.50 -8.08 -2.98
CA SER A 103 13.59 -9.07 -3.00
C SER A 103 14.63 -8.79 -4.08
N HIS A 104 14.22 -8.20 -5.21
CA HIS A 104 15.08 -7.98 -6.37
C HIS A 104 15.76 -6.60 -6.36
N VAL A 105 15.20 -5.62 -5.66
CA VAL A 105 15.79 -4.28 -5.55
C VAL A 105 16.89 -4.19 -4.49
N THR A 106 17.46 -3.00 -4.38
CA THR A 106 18.31 -2.55 -3.28
C THR A 106 17.85 -1.16 -2.86
N ASP A 107 18.26 -0.68 -1.70
CA ASP A 107 17.96 0.68 -1.28
C ASP A 107 18.95 1.71 -1.86
N ALA A 108 18.85 2.99 -1.45
CA ALA A 108 19.70 4.06 -1.95
C ALA A 108 21.19 3.92 -1.60
N LYS A 109 21.53 3.07 -0.62
CA LYS A 109 22.90 2.75 -0.20
C LYS A 109 23.38 1.41 -0.77
N GLY A 110 22.58 0.76 -1.61
CA GLY A 110 22.90 -0.53 -2.22
C GLY A 110 22.67 -1.74 -1.31
N ARG A 111 22.00 -1.57 -0.17
CA ARG A 111 21.66 -2.69 0.73
C ARG A 111 20.53 -3.50 0.14
N LYS A 112 20.58 -4.83 0.32
CA LYS A 112 19.41 -5.69 0.13
C LYS A 112 18.42 -5.46 1.26
N LEU A 113 17.13 -5.60 0.96
CA LEU A 113 16.08 -5.42 1.94
C LEU A 113 15.84 -6.72 2.71
N GLU A 114 15.89 -6.64 4.04
CA GLU A 114 15.26 -7.62 4.93
C GLU A 114 13.75 -7.41 4.89
N ILE A 115 12.98 -8.44 4.51
CA ILE A 115 11.52 -8.33 4.38
C ILE A 115 10.88 -9.17 5.49
N ILE A 116 10.24 -8.50 6.44
CA ILE A 116 9.55 -9.12 7.56
C ILE A 116 8.06 -9.15 7.21
N LYS A 117 7.50 -10.36 7.07
CA LYS A 117 6.08 -10.53 6.80
C LYS A 117 5.28 -10.26 8.07
N LEU A 118 4.30 -9.38 7.99
CA LEU A 118 3.35 -9.10 9.06
C LEU A 118 1.97 -9.58 8.62
N HIS A 119 1.46 -10.61 9.30
CA HIS A 119 0.17 -11.17 8.93
C HIS A 119 -0.96 -10.17 9.16
N VAL A 120 -1.75 -9.93 8.13
CA VAL A 120 -3.03 -9.23 8.27
C VAL A 120 -3.96 -10.04 9.19
N PRO A 121 -4.89 -9.41 9.91
CA PRO A 121 -5.97 -10.15 10.56
C PRO A 121 -6.80 -10.90 9.50
N GLY A 122 -7.77 -11.71 9.94
CA GLY A 122 -8.79 -12.19 9.00
C GLY A 122 -9.50 -11.01 8.31
N PRO A 123 -10.13 -11.22 7.13
CA PRO A 123 -10.94 -10.20 6.50
C PRO A 123 -11.97 -9.65 7.49
N LEU A 124 -11.95 -8.33 7.68
CA LEU A 124 -12.88 -7.64 8.56
C LEU A 124 -13.98 -7.01 7.71
N TYR A 125 -15.22 -7.25 8.08
CA TYR A 125 -16.40 -6.70 7.42
C TYR A 125 -17.17 -5.86 8.42
N MET A 126 -17.67 -4.71 7.97
CA MET A 126 -18.53 -3.85 8.77
C MET A 126 -19.89 -4.52 8.94
N THR A 127 -20.37 -4.60 10.18
CA THR A 127 -21.71 -5.09 10.51
C THR A 127 -22.79 -4.05 10.20
N ASP A 128 -24.04 -4.49 10.07
CA ASP A 128 -25.18 -3.57 9.89
C ASP A 128 -25.34 -2.60 11.08
N GLU A 129 -25.03 -3.07 12.29
CA GLU A 129 -25.06 -2.23 13.50
C GLU A 129 -23.98 -1.12 13.40
N GLU A 130 -22.75 -1.47 13.03
CA GLU A 130 -21.67 -0.50 12.82
C GLU A 130 -21.96 0.48 11.67
N ALA A 131 -22.71 0.04 10.64
CA ALA A 131 -23.11 0.86 9.53
C ALA A 131 -24.27 1.84 9.86
N THR A 132 -24.87 1.74 11.05
CA THR A 132 -26.04 2.54 11.43
C THR A 132 -25.69 4.04 11.48
N GLY A 133 -26.34 4.83 10.63
CA GLY A 133 -26.12 6.29 10.51
C GLY A 133 -25.29 6.71 9.29
N LEU A 134 -24.75 5.77 8.52
CA LEU A 134 -24.13 6.06 7.22
C LEU A 134 -25.22 6.31 6.16
N ILE A 135 -25.03 7.33 5.33
CA ILE A 135 -25.97 7.65 4.23
C ILE A 135 -25.94 6.50 3.22
N GLN A 136 -27.08 5.81 3.02
CA GLN A 136 -27.24 4.57 2.24
C GLN A 136 -26.85 4.62 0.75
N ASN A 137 -26.44 5.78 0.21
CA ASN A 137 -25.93 5.88 -1.17
C ASN A 137 -24.51 5.30 -1.34
N LEU A 138 -23.88 4.82 -0.26
CA LEU A 138 -22.54 4.20 -0.23
C LEU A 138 -22.57 2.66 -0.06
N ARG A 139 -23.72 2.02 -0.33
CA ARG A 139 -23.94 0.56 -0.14
C ARG A 139 -23.00 -0.38 -0.93
N SER A 140 -22.07 0.13 -1.73
CA SER A 140 -21.05 -0.67 -2.42
C SER A 140 -19.88 -1.11 -1.53
N ILE A 141 -19.75 -0.56 -0.31
CA ILE A 141 -18.67 -0.93 0.62
C ILE A 141 -19.16 -2.08 1.50
N PHE A 142 -18.99 -3.30 1.00
CA PHE A 142 -19.03 -4.61 1.70
C PHE A 142 -19.97 -4.73 2.91
N LEU A 143 -21.27 -4.56 2.71
CA LEU A 143 -22.27 -5.13 3.62
C LEU A 143 -22.44 -6.61 3.28
N GLN A 144 -22.32 -7.48 4.29
CA GLN A 144 -22.63 -8.90 4.14
C GLN A 144 -24.14 -9.04 3.85
N GLN A 145 -24.52 -9.71 2.76
CA GLN A 145 -25.85 -10.30 2.72
C GLN A 145 -25.85 -11.45 3.73
N GLU A 146 -26.76 -11.43 4.70
CA GLU A 146 -26.95 -12.51 5.66
C GLU A 146 -26.99 -13.86 4.92
N GLY A 147 -26.02 -14.73 5.22
CA GLY A 147 -25.85 -15.99 4.51
C GLY A 147 -24.87 -16.93 5.18
N ASN A 148 -25.35 -17.59 6.24
CA ASN A 148 -24.82 -18.76 6.93
C ASN A 148 -23.68 -18.57 7.96
N ASN A 149 -24.13 -18.44 9.21
CA ASN A 149 -23.55 -19.21 10.31
C ASN A 149 -23.52 -20.71 9.96
N VAL A 150 -22.33 -21.30 9.82
CA VAL A 150 -22.10 -22.71 10.15
C VAL A 150 -20.69 -22.86 10.74
N ILE A 151 -20.66 -22.95 12.07
CA ILE A 151 -19.72 -23.62 12.99
C ILE A 151 -18.21 -23.43 12.76
#